data_AF-A0A645J2T0-F1
#
_entry.id   AF-A0A645J2T0-F1
#
_cell.length_a   1.000
_cell.length_b   1.000
_cell.length_c   1.000
_cell.angle_alpha   90.00
_cell.angle_beta   90.00
_cell.angle_gamma   90.00
#
_symmetry.space_group_name_H-M   'P 1'
#
loop_
_entity.id
_entity.type
_entity.pdbx_description
1 polymer ?
#
loop_
_entity_poly.entity_id
_entity_poly.type
_entity_poly.pdbx_seq_one_letter_code
_entity_poly.pdbx_strand_id
1 'polypeptide(L)' 'MKTIEPLITQENAVSYVDEDAQVCFDKLLNGQDSYVVVLNHDQTIAGIVTKTSMAKSLADAVWGDSQ' A
#
# COMPACT_ATOMS: atom_id res chain seq x y z
N MET A 1 15.57 26.11 12.66
CA MET A 1 14.45 25.29 12.15
C MET A 1 14.99 23.90 11.90
N LYS A 2 14.46 22.85 12.54
CA LYS A 2 14.91 21.46 12.30
C LYS A 2 14.04 20.88 11.19
N THR A 3 14.65 20.36 10.13
CA THR A 3 13.94 19.68 9.02
C THR A 3 13.71 18.21 9.36
N ILE A 4 12.73 17.58 8.71
CA ILE A 4 12.43 16.15 8.90
C ILE A 4 13.36 15.24 8.08
N GLU A 5 14.07 15.81 7.10
CA GLU A 5 14.95 15.12 6.16
C GLU A 5 15.92 14.10 6.81
N PRO A 6 16.64 14.40 7.91
CA PRO A 6 17.53 13.41 8.53
C PRO A 6 16.81 12.28 9.28
N LEU A 7 15.48 12.36 9.45
CA LEU A 7 14.68 11.35 10.14
C LEU A 7 14.06 10.33 9.17
N ILE A 8 14.07 10.62 7.87
CA ILE A 8 13.58 9.70 6.84
C ILE A 8 14.68 8.67 6.62
N THR A 9 14.48 7.46 7.14
CA THR A 9 15.53 6.43 7.24
C THR A 9 15.37 5.29 6.24
N GLN A 10 14.18 5.14 5.62
CA GLN A 10 13.86 4.00 4.77
C GLN A 10 12.90 4.42 3.65
N GLU A 11 13.05 3.79 2.48
CA GLU A 11 12.06 3.88 1.42
C GLU A 11 10.99 2.81 1.63
N ASN A 12 9.74 3.24 1.74
CA ASN A 12 8.61 2.34 1.80
C ASN A 12 8.38 1.65 0.46
N ALA A 13 7.84 0.44 0.48
CA ALA A 13 7.43 -0.24 -0.74
C ALA A 13 6.39 0.59 -1.53
N VAL A 14 6.54 0.61 -2.86
CA VAL A 14 5.70 1.38 -3.79
C VAL A 14 4.98 0.47 -4.77
N SER A 15 3.73 0.77 -5.06
CA SER A 15 2.99 0.25 -6.22
C SER A 15 2.44 1.35 -7.09
N TYR A 16 2.10 1.03 -8.34
CA TYR A 16 1.46 1.97 -9.26
C TYR A 16 -0.04 1.68 -9.38
N VAL A 17 -0.82 2.72 -9.72
CA VAL A 17 -2.28 2.63 -9.85
C VAL A 17 -2.78 1.60 -10.87
N ASP A 18 -1.94 1.19 -11.80
CA ASP A 18 -2.23 0.23 -12.87
C ASP A 18 -1.57 -1.14 -12.67
N GLU A 19 -0.80 -1.33 -11.59
CA GLU A 19 -0.27 -2.65 -11.23
C GLU A 19 -1.39 -3.59 -10.76
N ASP A 20 -1.18 -4.90 -10.96
CA ASP A 20 -2.07 -5.92 -10.42
C ASP A 20 -2.13 -5.81 -8.89
N ALA A 21 -3.35 -5.86 -8.34
CA ALA A 21 -3.59 -5.82 -6.90
C ALA A 21 -2.81 -6.91 -6.14
N GLN A 22 -2.59 -8.08 -6.75
CA GLN A 22 -1.76 -9.15 -6.18
C GLN A 22 -0.31 -8.71 -5.98
N VAL A 23 0.26 -7.93 -6.91
CA VAL A 23 1.62 -7.40 -6.78
C VAL A 23 1.70 -6.41 -5.60
N CYS A 24 0.71 -5.53 -5.46
CA CYS A 24 0.62 -4.65 -4.30
C CYS A 24 0.47 -5.44 -2.99
N PHE A 25 -0.28 -6.54 -3.01
CA PHE A 25 -0.48 -7.41 -1.85
C PHE A 25 0.79 -8.14 -1.44
N ASP A 26 1.53 -8.70 -2.40
CA ASP A 26 2.81 -9.37 -2.14
C ASP A 26 3.84 -8.40 -1.57
N LYS A 27 3.90 -7.16 -2.07
CA LYS A 27 4.75 -6.10 -1.51
C LYS A 27 4.38 -5.80 -0.05
N LEU A 28 3.09 -5.77 0.27
CA LEU A 28 2.59 -5.50 1.62
C LEU A 28 2.85 -6.67 2.60
N LEU A 29 2.72 -7.92 2.14
CA LEU A 29 2.93 -9.11 2.98
C LEU A 29 4.40 -9.42 3.21
N ASN A 30 5.22 -9.33 2.15
CA ASN A 30 6.65 -9.66 2.21
C ASN A 30 7.50 -8.46 2.66
N GLY A 31 6.94 -7.25 2.63
CA GLY A 31 7.58 -6.04 3.09
C GLY A 31 7.66 -5.94 4.62
N GLN A 32 8.67 -5.20 5.08
CA GLN A 32 8.87 -4.88 6.50
C GLN A 32 7.83 -3.85 7.00
N ASP A 33 7.26 -3.07 6.09
CA ASP A 33 6.33 -2.00 6.41
C ASP A 33 4.90 -2.48 6.62
N SER A 34 4.12 -1.66 7.34
CA SER A 34 2.69 -1.91 7.56
C SER A 34 1.80 -1.40 6.43
N TYR A 35 2.38 -0.71 5.45
CA TYR A 35 1.68 -0.09 4.33
C TYR A 35 2.54 -0.04 3.07
N VAL A 36 1.88 0.10 1.93
CA VAL A 36 2.47 0.35 0.61
C VAL A 36 1.96 1.70 0.11
N VAL A 37 2.85 2.52 -0.44
CA VAL A 37 2.48 3.80 -1.09
C VAL A 37 2.07 3.51 -2.53
N VAL A 38 0.93 4.04 -2.95
CA VAL A 38 0.46 3.92 -4.34
C VAL A 38 0.72 5.23 -5.06
N LEU A 39 1.42 5.16 -6.18
CA LEU A 39 1.76 6.32 -7.02
C LEU A 39 0.99 6.29 -8.34
N ASN A 40 0.71 7.49 -8.85
CA ASN A 40 0.37 7.70 -10.25
C ASN A 40 1.65 7.61 -11.12
N HIS A 41 1.49 7.54 -12.44
CA HIS A 41 2.62 7.53 -13.38
C HIS A 41 3.51 8.77 -13.34
N ASP A 42 2.96 9.91 -12.90
CA ASP A 42 3.70 11.16 -12.71
C ASP A 42 4.42 11.24 -11.35
N GLN A 43 4.50 10.12 -10.63
CA GLN A 43 5.11 9.98 -9.29
C GLN A 43 4.40 10.77 -8.19
N THR A 44 3.19 11.28 -8.45
CA THR A 44 2.35 11.83 -7.38
C THR A 44 1.70 10.71 -6.57
N ILE A 45 1.44 10.98 -5.29
CA ILE A 45 0.79 10.01 -4.39
C ILE A 45 -0.69 9.88 -4.76
N ALA A 46 -1.09 8.66 -5.12
CA ALA A 46 -2.50 8.29 -5.32
C ALA A 46 -3.15 7.83 -4.00
N GLY A 47 -2.38 7.20 -3.10
CA GLY A 47 -2.88 6.76 -1.80
C GLY A 47 -1.94 5.81 -1.07
N ILE A 48 -2.48 5.12 -0.06
CA ILE A 48 -1.78 4.04 0.65
C ILE A 48 -2.68 2.82 0.79
N VAL A 49 -2.07 1.64 0.83
CA VAL A 49 -2.74 0.38 1.16
C VAL A 49 -2.16 -0.15 2.46
N THR A 50 -3.02 -0.49 3.43
CA THR A 50 -2.61 -1.00 4.75
C THR A 50 -3.00 -2.46 4.91
N LYS A 51 -2.28 -3.19 5.77
CA LYS A 51 -2.61 -4.59 6.11
C LYS A 51 -4.07 -4.73 6.57
N THR A 52 -4.56 -3.79 7.39
CA THR A 52 -5.92 -3.81 7.92
C THR A 52 -6.98 -3.52 6.84
N SER A 53 -6.79 -2.49 6.02
CA SER A 53 -7.74 -2.15 4.95
C SER A 53 -7.83 -3.28 3.91
N MET A 54 -6.70 -3.94 3.64
CA MET A 54 -6.65 -5.10 2.76
C MET A 54 -7.34 -6.32 3.38
N ALA A 55 -7.06 -6.65 4.64
CA ALA A 55 -7.72 -7.76 5.33
C ALA A 55 -9.24 -7.63 5.33
N LYS A 56 -9.76 -6.40 5.53
CA LYS A 56 -11.19 -6.11 5.39
C LYS A 56 -11.69 -6.36 3.97
N SER A 57 -11.00 -5.83 2.97
CA SER A 57 -11.40 -5.97 1.56
C SER A 57 -11.37 -7.43 1.09
N LEU A 58 -10.39 -8.22 1.55
CA LEU A 58 -10.31 -9.66 1.27
C LEU A 58 -11.42 -10.44 1.99
N ALA A 59 -11.73 -10.08 3.24
CA ALA A 59 -12.84 -10.68 3.96
C ALA A 59 -14.17 -10.43 3.24
N ASP A 60 -14.39 -9.19 2.77
CA ASP A 60 -15.55 -8.84 1.96
C ASP A 60 -15.56 -9.62 0.63
N ALA A 61 -14.41 -9.83 -0.03
CA ALA A 61 -14.35 -10.59 -1.29
C ALA A 61 -14.56 -12.11 -1.13
N VAL A 62 -14.11 -12.71 -0.02
CA VAL A 62 -14.20 -14.16 0.23
C VAL A 62 -15.57 -14.56 0.80
N TRP A 63 -16.15 -13.71 1.66
CA TRP A 63 -17.40 -14.01 2.37
C TRP A 63 -18.59 -13.13 1.97
N GLY A 64 -18.38 -12.13 1.10
CA GLY A 64 -19.40 -11.13 0.73
C GLY A 64 -20.30 -11.50 -0.45
N ASP A 65 -20.55 -12.78 -0.70
CA ASP A 65 -21.77 -13.19 -1.44
C ASP A 65 -22.98 -13.03 -0.51
N SER A 66 -23.45 -11.80 -0.35
CA SER A 66 -24.75 -11.48 0.30
C SER A 66 -25.31 -10.17 -0.24
N GLN A 67 -25.39 -10.06 -1.56
CA GLN A 67 -26.34 -9.19 -2.25
C GLN A 67 -27.21 -10.03 -3.18
#